data_AF-A0A0F3QHX5-F1
#
_entry.id   AF-A0A0F3QHX5-F1
#
_cell.length_a   1.000
_cell.length_b   1.000
_cell.length_c   1.000
_cell.angle_alpha   90.00
_cell.angle_beta   90.00
_cell.angle_gamma   90.00
#
_symmetry.space_group_name_H-M   'P 1'
#
loop_
_entity.id
_entity.type
_entity.pdbx_description
1 polymer ?
#
loop_
_entity_poly.entity_id
_entity_poly.type
_entity_poly.pdbx_seq_one_letter_code
_entity_poly.pdbx_strand_id
1 'polypeptide(L)'
;MLKKYFNLVIFSLVLFSNLSSAANFTIMPVKININKNDKIATIKLQNNDLMERSFQLTVLKREYENGKEEYKEKKDLIATPLMFPVQGGKIQIIRIAVKDKKMFPQQKMLIEFL
;
A
#
# COMPACT_ATOMS: atom_id res chain seq x y z
N MET A 1 12.04 12.14 -52.08
CA MET A 1 11.06 12.71 -51.13
C MET A 1 10.75 11.79 -49.93
N LEU A 2 11.10 10.50 -49.96
CA LEU A 2 10.80 9.55 -48.87
C LEU A 2 11.56 9.79 -47.54
N LYS A 3 12.82 10.26 -47.60
CA LYS A 3 13.64 10.59 -46.40
C LYS A 3 13.08 11.74 -45.55
N LYS A 4 12.32 12.67 -46.16
CA LYS A 4 11.72 13.83 -45.46
C LYS A 4 10.59 13.40 -44.53
N TYR A 5 9.79 12.41 -44.97
CA TYR A 5 8.72 11.84 -44.15
C TYR A 5 9.27 10.90 -43.07
N PHE A 6 10.39 10.22 -43.33
CA PHE A 6 11.05 9.35 -42.36
C PHE A 6 11.46 10.10 -41.08
N ASN A 7 12.07 11.28 -41.21
CA ASN A 7 12.44 12.10 -40.05
C ASN A 7 11.21 12.64 -39.30
N LEU A 8 10.11 12.91 -40.01
CA LEU A 8 8.87 13.41 -39.42
C LEU A 8 8.13 12.30 -38.65
N VAL A 9 8.18 11.06 -39.14
CA VAL A 9 7.65 9.88 -38.44
C VAL A 9 8.45 9.60 -37.17
N ILE A 10 9.79 9.68 -37.23
CA ILE A 10 10.64 9.49 -36.04
C ILE A 10 10.36 10.59 -34.99
N PHE A 11 10.25 11.85 -35.41
CA PHE A 11 9.95 12.96 -34.50
C PHE A 11 8.57 12.79 -33.82
N SER A 12 7.56 12.37 -34.58
CA SER A 12 6.24 12.02 -34.02
C SER A 12 6.34 10.89 -33.00
N LEU A 13 7.09 9.83 -33.31
CA LEU A 13 7.24 8.66 -32.43
C LEU A 13 7.90 9.00 -31.08
N VAL A 14 8.82 9.98 -31.05
CA VAL A 14 9.45 10.47 -29.80
C VAL A 14 8.45 11.25 -28.95
N LEU A 15 7.56 12.04 -29.56
CA LEU A 15 6.52 12.80 -28.83
C LEU A 15 5.44 11.92 -28.21
N PHE A 16 5.23 10.71 -28.75
CA PHE A 16 4.32 9.70 -28.20
C PHE A 16 5.01 8.69 -27.26
N SER A 17 6.26 8.92 -26.87
CA SER A 17 6.90 8.12 -25.82
C SER A 17 6.18 8.39 -24.50
N ASN A 18 5.25 7.48 -24.16
CA ASN A 18 4.43 7.57 -22.97
C ASN A 18 5.32 7.76 -21.74
N LEU A 19 5.15 8.89 -21.05
CA LEU A 19 5.68 9.07 -19.70
C LEU A 19 5.02 8.00 -18.83
N SER A 20 5.77 6.93 -18.55
CA SER A 20 5.35 5.93 -17.59
C SER A 20 5.34 6.59 -16.22
N SER A 21 4.16 7.04 -15.78
CA SER A 21 3.96 7.58 -14.43
C SER A 21 3.91 6.39 -13.46
N ALA A 22 5.05 6.10 -12.84
CA ALA A 22 5.06 5.25 -11.66
C ALA A 22 4.19 5.91 -10.58
N ALA A 23 3.39 5.11 -9.86
CA ALA A 23 2.62 5.62 -8.73
C ALA A 23 3.57 6.02 -7.60
N ASN A 24 3.44 7.24 -7.10
CA ASN A 24 4.22 7.74 -5.96
C ASN A 24 3.34 7.90 -4.73
N PHE A 25 3.66 7.17 -3.66
CA PHE A 25 2.96 7.26 -2.39
C PHE A 25 3.90 7.05 -1.21
N THR A 26 3.49 7.55 -0.04
CA THR A 26 4.23 7.41 1.21
C THR A 26 3.37 6.74 2.26
N ILE A 27 3.93 5.74 2.96
CA ILE A 27 3.26 5.02 4.04
C ILE A 27 4.02 5.30 5.34
N MET A 28 3.30 5.73 6.39
CA MET A 28 3.90 6.00 7.69
C MET A 28 2.95 5.65 8.85
N PRO A 29 3.42 4.94 9.89
CA PRO A 29 4.73 4.27 9.98
C PRO A 29 4.74 2.95 9.21
N VAL A 30 5.94 2.44 8.88
CA VAL A 30 6.12 1.11 8.24
C VAL A 30 6.03 -0.06 9.24
N LYS A 31 6.08 0.25 10.54
CA LYS A 31 5.92 -0.73 11.62
C LYS A 31 4.93 -0.17 12.63
N ILE A 32 3.91 -0.97 12.92
CA ILE A 32 2.92 -0.69 13.96
C ILE A 32 2.97 -1.77 15.04
N ASN A 33 2.64 -1.38 16.26
CA ASN A 33 2.55 -2.29 17.40
C ASN A 33 1.15 -2.16 18.02
N ILE A 34 0.45 -3.28 18.15
CA ILE A 34 -0.86 -3.35 18.79
C ILE A 34 -0.72 -4.20 20.05
N ASN A 35 -1.15 -3.65 21.19
CA ASN A 35 -0.97 -4.28 22.50
C ASN A 35 -2.27 -4.24 23.32
N LYS A 36 -2.24 -4.83 24.52
CA LYS A 36 -3.40 -4.93 25.44
C LYS A 36 -4.09 -3.59 25.72
N ASN A 37 -3.30 -2.53 25.81
CA ASN A 37 -3.74 -1.18 26.14
C ASN A 37 -4.11 -0.41 24.86
N ASP A 38 -3.31 -0.59 23.79
CA ASP A 38 -3.49 0.09 22.51
C ASP A 38 -4.03 -0.87 21.45
N LYS A 39 -5.36 -1.00 21.40
CA LYS A 39 -6.05 -1.96 20.53
C LYS A 39 -6.21 -1.52 19.08
N ILE A 40 -5.87 -0.26 18.81
CA ILE A 40 -6.02 0.38 17.51
C ILE A 40 -4.67 0.99 17.13
N ALA A 41 -4.16 0.62 15.98
CA ALA A 41 -3.03 1.27 15.33
C ALA A 41 -3.50 2.06 14.12
N THR A 42 -2.72 3.07 13.75
CA THR A 42 -3.04 3.97 12.65
C THR A 42 -1.85 4.08 11.70
N ILE A 43 -2.14 4.06 10.40
CA ILE A 43 -1.20 4.26 9.31
C ILE A 43 -1.72 5.41 8.45
N LYS A 44 -0.81 6.26 8.01
CA LYS A 44 -1.07 7.32 7.04
C LYS A 44 -0.56 6.85 5.68
N LEU A 45 -1.41 6.92 4.68
CA LEU A 45 -1.06 6.73 3.28
C LEU A 45 -1.23 8.06 2.57
N GLN A 46 -0.15 8.61 2.04
CA GLN A 46 -0.14 9.84 1.27
C GLN A 46 0.00 9.52 -0.20
N ASN A 47 -0.90 10.04 -1.03
CA ASN A 47 -0.73 10.04 -2.47
C ASN A 47 0.14 11.24 -2.87
N ASN A 48 1.33 10.98 -3.39
CA ASN A 48 2.26 12.02 -3.84
C ASN A 48 2.11 12.34 -5.33
N ASP A 49 1.27 11.61 -6.05
CA ASP A 49 0.90 11.96 -7.42
C ASP A 49 -0.01 13.19 -7.44
N LEU A 50 -0.13 13.79 -8.63
CA LEU A 50 -1.11 14.85 -8.90
C LEU A 50 -2.52 14.31 -9.12
N MET A 51 -2.62 13.04 -9.56
CA MET A 51 -3.87 12.39 -9.93
C MET A 51 -4.42 11.53 -8.78
N GLU A 52 -5.74 11.35 -8.74
CA GLU A 52 -6.37 10.42 -7.80
C GLU A 52 -5.91 8.97 -8.06
N ARG A 53 -5.69 8.22 -6.98
CA ARG A 53 -5.32 6.81 -7.01
C ARG A 53 -6.22 6.01 -6.08
N SER A 54 -6.66 4.85 -6.53
CA SER A 54 -7.44 3.91 -5.72
C SER A 54 -6.52 2.87 -5.08
N PHE A 55 -6.71 2.63 -3.79
CA PHE A 55 -5.94 1.67 -3.01
C PHE A 55 -6.83 0.56 -2.48
N GLN A 56 -6.26 -0.63 -2.38
CA GLN A 56 -6.85 -1.79 -1.72
C GLN A 56 -5.95 -2.24 -0.58
N LEU A 57 -6.56 -2.52 0.56
CA LEU A 57 -5.88 -2.94 1.78
C LEU A 57 -6.20 -4.39 2.11
N THR A 58 -5.14 -5.18 2.29
CA THR A 58 -5.21 -6.57 2.75
C THR A 58 -4.29 -6.73 3.96
N VAL A 59 -4.75 -7.43 5.00
CA VAL A 59 -3.95 -7.73 6.19
C VAL A 59 -3.69 -9.23 6.25
N LEU A 60 -2.42 -9.59 6.29
CA LEU A 60 -1.95 -10.98 6.32
C LEU A 60 -1.16 -11.23 7.60
N LYS A 61 -1.28 -12.43 8.15
CA LYS A 61 -0.39 -12.94 9.18
C LYS A 61 0.83 -13.52 8.48
N ARG A 62 2.00 -12.98 8.81
CA ARG A 62 3.28 -13.59 8.47
C ARG A 62 3.61 -14.69 9.47
N GLU A 63 3.89 -15.89 8.98
CA GLU A 63 4.34 -17.05 9.74
C GLU A 63 5.62 -17.60 9.12
N TYR A 64 6.44 -18.31 9.91
CA TYR A 64 7.59 -19.04 9.42
C TYR A 64 7.34 -20.54 9.64
N GLU A 65 7.15 -21.28 8.56
CA GLU A 65 6.98 -22.73 8.59
C GLU A 65 8.11 -23.38 7.79
N ASN A 66 8.82 -24.34 8.40
CA ASN A 66 9.92 -25.08 7.76
C ASN A 66 11.00 -24.20 7.10
N GLY A 67 11.32 -23.05 7.71
CA GLY A 67 12.30 -22.10 7.20
C GLY A 67 11.83 -21.25 6.01
N LYS A 68 10.54 -21.33 5.65
CA LYS A 68 9.92 -20.49 4.62
C LYS A 68 8.93 -19.53 5.25
N GLU A 69 8.85 -18.33 4.68
CA GLU A 69 7.90 -17.32 5.07
C GLU A 69 6.57 -17.57 4.37
N GLU A 70 5.51 -17.73 5.16
CA GLU A 70 4.16 -17.94 4.67
C GLU A 70 3.24 -16.80 5.11
N TYR A 71 2.29 -16.46 4.24
CA TYR A 71 1.31 -15.42 4.47
C TYR A 71 -0.09 -16.03 4.49
N LYS A 72 -0.77 -15.92 5.62
CA LYS A 72 -2.12 -16.46 5.82
C LYS A 72 -3.09 -15.37 6.19
N GLU A 73 -4.35 -15.50 5.77
CA GLU A 73 -5.39 -14.56 6.16
C GLU A 73 -5.62 -14.57 7.68
N LYS A 74 -5.78 -13.38 8.26
CA LYS A 74 -6.02 -13.21 9.71
C LYS A 74 -7.40 -12.60 9.94
N LYS A 75 -8.34 -13.40 10.46
CA LYS A 75 -9.72 -12.95 10.77
C LYS A 75 -9.83 -12.12 12.05
N ASP A 76 -8.75 -12.04 12.83
CA ASP A 76 -8.73 -11.44 14.16
C ASP A 76 -8.33 -9.96 14.14
N LEU A 77 -7.91 -9.45 12.98
CA LEU A 77 -7.61 -8.05 12.74
C LEU A 77 -8.66 -7.46 11.79
N ILE A 78 -9.08 -6.24 12.08
CA ILE A 78 -9.97 -5.45 11.24
C ILE A 78 -9.16 -4.25 10.74
N ALA A 79 -9.18 -4.01 9.43
CA ALA A 79 -8.56 -2.84 8.84
C ALA A 79 -9.61 -2.01 8.09
N THR A 80 -9.50 -0.69 8.15
CA THR A 80 -10.47 0.22 7.55
C THR A 80 -9.79 1.51 7.07
N PRO A 81 -10.05 1.98 5.84
CA PRO A 81 -10.94 1.39 4.83
C PRO A 81 -10.27 0.26 4.01
N LEU A 82 -11.06 -0.63 3.40
CA LEU A 82 -10.53 -1.76 2.60
C LEU A 82 -10.26 -1.39 1.14
N MET A 83 -11.13 -0.57 0.53
CA MET A 83 -10.95 -0.02 -0.80
C MET A 83 -11.33 1.45 -0.76
N PHE A 84 -10.44 2.32 -1.22
CA PHE A 84 -10.67 3.76 -1.12
C PHE A 84 -9.84 4.54 -2.15
N PRO A 85 -10.40 5.62 -2.73
CA PRO A 85 -9.63 6.58 -3.51
C PRO A 85 -8.90 7.56 -2.60
N VAL A 86 -7.74 8.03 -3.04
CA VAL A 86 -6.98 9.12 -2.42
C VAL A 86 -6.61 10.11 -3.51
N GLN A 87 -7.15 11.32 -3.39
CA GLN A 87 -6.83 12.43 -4.29
C GLN A 87 -5.34 12.78 -4.26
N GLY A 88 -4.83 13.37 -5.35
CA GLY A 88 -3.44 13.81 -5.43
C GLY A 88 -3.06 14.78 -4.32
N GLY A 89 -1.88 14.56 -3.71
CA GLY A 89 -1.38 15.34 -2.58
C GLY A 89 -2.15 15.18 -1.26
N LYS A 90 -3.12 14.25 -1.18
CA LYS A 90 -3.90 14.01 0.04
C LYS A 90 -3.41 12.81 0.84
N ILE A 91 -3.79 12.80 2.11
CA ILE A 91 -3.46 11.75 3.08
C ILE A 91 -4.75 11.04 3.47
N GLN A 92 -4.73 9.71 3.39
CA GLN A 92 -5.73 8.84 3.95
C GLN A 92 -5.22 8.18 5.24
N ILE A 93 -6.09 8.16 6.25
CA ILE A 93 -5.84 7.44 7.49
C ILE A 93 -6.43 6.04 7.39
N ILE A 94 -5.58 5.04 7.61
CA ILE A 94 -5.93 3.62 7.71
C ILE A 94 -5.87 3.22 9.18
N ARG A 95 -6.94 2.60 9.67
CA ARG A 95 -7.04 2.11 11.05
C ARG A 95 -6.99 0.60 11.05
N ILE A 96 -6.20 0.04 11.95
CA ILE A 96 -6.08 -1.40 12.16
C ILE A 96 -6.42 -1.67 13.63
N ALA A 97 -7.37 -2.56 13.88
CA ALA A 97 -7.86 -2.88 15.21
C ALA A 97 -7.93 -4.39 15.45
N VAL A 98 -7.74 -4.83 16.69
CA VAL A 98 -7.96 -6.23 17.09
C VAL A 98 -9.45 -6.45 17.36
N LYS A 99 -10.02 -7.46 16.70
CA LYS A 99 -11.45 -7.80 16.79
C LYS A 99 -11.85 -8.35 18.15
N ASP A 100 -10.98 -9.13 18.81
CA ASP A 100 -11.34 -9.87 20.02
C ASP A 100 -10.37 -9.67 21.20
N LYS A 101 -10.92 -9.43 22.40
CA LYS A 101 -10.19 -8.98 23.62
C LYS A 101 -9.36 -10.10 24.25
N LYS A 102 -9.64 -11.37 23.92
CA LYS A 102 -8.97 -12.55 24.47
C LYS A 102 -7.65 -12.89 23.76
N MET A 103 -7.32 -12.19 22.67
CA MET A 103 -6.25 -12.57 21.74
C MET A 103 -5.02 -11.65 21.77
N PHE A 104 -4.75 -10.99 22.89
CA PHE A 104 -3.41 -10.43 23.07
C PHE A 104 -2.43 -11.57 23.30
N PRO A 105 -1.52 -11.85 22.35
CA PRO A 105 -0.48 -12.83 22.61
C PRO A 105 0.34 -12.30 23.79
N GLN A 106 0.84 -13.20 24.64
CA GLN A 106 1.79 -12.82 25.69
C GLN A 106 3.12 -12.33 25.09
N GLN A 107 3.25 -12.34 23.76
CA GLN A 107 4.37 -11.86 22.96
C GLN A 107 3.94 -10.76 21.97
N LYS A 108 4.81 -9.77 21.84
CA LYS A 108 4.69 -8.57 20.99
C LYS A 108 4.44 -8.97 19.53
N MET A 109 3.29 -8.59 18.96
CA MET A 109 2.97 -8.87 17.55
C MET A 109 3.51 -7.73 16.68
N LEU A 110 4.52 -8.03 15.86
CA LEU A 110 5.10 -7.09 14.90
C LEU A 110 4.42 -7.26 13.56
N ILE A 111 3.81 -6.20 13.03
CA ILE A 111 3.28 -6.14 11.66
C ILE A 111 4.29 -5.34 10.83
N GLU A 112 4.79 -5.95 9.76
CA GLU A 112 5.69 -5.34 8.78
C GLU A 112 4.98 -5.30 7.43
N PHE A 113 5.14 -4.19 6.71
CA PHE A 113 4.65 -4.03 5.34
C PHE A 113 5.80 -4.35 4.37
N LEU A 114 5.56 -5.29 3.44
CA LEU A 114 6.40 -5.51 2.26
C LEU A 114 6.09 -4.49 1.16
#